data_AF-A0A926JMS2-F1
#
_entry.id   AF-A0A926JMS2-F1
#
_cell.length_a   1.000
_cell.length_b   1.000
_cell.length_c   1.000
_cell.angle_alpha   90.00
_cell.angle_beta   90.00
_cell.angle_gamma   90.00
#
_symmetry.space_group_name_H-M   'P 1'
#
loop_
_entity.id
_entity.type
_entity.pdbx_description
1 polymer ?
#
loop_
_entity_poly.entity_id
_entity_poly.type
_entity_poly.pdbx_seq_one_letter_code
_entity_poly.pdbx_strand_id
1 'polypeptide(L)'
;MTSPLEKVTSLLLPAYFVVTGLSVDINSLSTTGYLTLLLVVTVAVIGKFTGAALPARLWGMGWKEAGAFGALMNTRGLTELVILGIGRELGLIGPELFTAMALMALITTAMAGPLLHLLRPAPPRPSRQKNSRLPEDHGRRSQVE
;
A
#
# COMPACT_ATOMS: atom_id res chain seq x y z
N MET A 1 5.00 14.35 23.57
CA MET A 1 6.47 14.59 23.61
C MET A 1 7.20 14.12 22.33
N THR A 2 6.52 13.99 21.17
CA THR A 2 7.12 13.60 19.87
C THR A 2 7.33 14.76 18.89
N SER A 3 6.84 15.96 19.23
CA SER A 3 6.80 17.13 18.35
C SER A 3 8.15 17.58 17.76
N PRO A 4 9.30 17.43 18.44
CA PRO A 4 10.60 17.76 17.84
C PRO A 4 10.98 16.79 16.71
N LEU A 5 10.72 15.49 16.89
CA LEU A 5 11.05 14.48 15.90
C LEU A 5 10.17 14.62 14.65
N GLU A 6 8.88 14.90 14.82
CA GLU A 6 7.95 15.12 13.70
C GLU A 6 8.43 16.25 12.76
N LYS A 7 8.89 17.37 13.34
CA LYS A 7 9.45 18.49 12.57
C LYS A 7 10.70 18.08 11.79
N VAL A 8 11.58 17.31 12.43
CA VAL A 8 12.82 16.82 11.80
C VAL A 8 12.50 15.86 10.65
N THR A 9 11.61 14.87 10.85
CA THR A 9 11.19 13.97 9.77
C THR A 9 10.47 14.69 8.64
N SER A 10 9.67 15.72 8.93
CA SER A 10 8.97 16.48 7.89
C SER A 10 9.92 17.25 6.96
N LEU A 11 11.11 17.60 7.44
CA LEU A 11 12.15 18.26 6.66
C LEU A 11 13.13 17.25 6.01
N LEU A 12 13.57 16.24 6.76
CA LEU A 12 14.58 15.27 6.30
C LEU A 12 14.02 14.27 5.30
N LEU A 13 12.75 13.88 5.42
CA LEU A 13 12.14 12.89 4.54
C LEU A 13 12.09 13.37 3.08
N PRO A 14 11.57 14.58 2.76
CA PRO A 14 11.63 15.10 1.40
C PRO A 14 13.07 15.28 0.90
N ALA A 15 13.98 15.78 1.73
CA ALA A 15 15.39 15.94 1.36
C ALA A 15 16.04 14.60 0.98
N TYR A 16 15.76 13.54 1.73
CA TYR A 16 16.21 12.18 1.43
C TYR A 16 15.70 11.70 0.07
N PHE A 17 14.42 11.90 -0.24
CA PHE A 17 13.85 11.52 -1.54
C PHE A 17 14.45 12.31 -2.70
N VAL A 18 14.78 13.59 -2.50
CA VAL A 18 15.47 14.40 -3.52
C VAL A 18 16.86 13.86 -3.78
N VAL A 19 17.68 13.64 -2.75
CA VAL A 19 19.06 13.14 -2.91
C VAL A 19 19.08 11.73 -3.51
N THR A 20 18.20 10.86 -3.03
CA THR A 20 18.09 9.49 -3.54
C THR A 20 17.60 9.50 -4.99
N GLY A 21 16.61 10.35 -5.30
CA GLY A 21 16.05 10.48 -6.65
C GLY A 21 17.06 11.04 -7.65
N LEU A 22 17.89 12.01 -7.25
CA LEU A 22 18.99 12.52 -8.08
C LEU A 22 20.07 11.47 -8.36
N SER A 23 20.16 10.42 -7.54
CA SER A 23 21.08 9.29 -7.76
C SER A 23 20.55 8.25 -8.76
N VAL A 24 19.29 8.36 -9.17
CA VAL A 24 18.66 7.49 -10.18
C VAL A 24 19.01 8.03 -11.56
N ASP A 25 19.78 7.27 -12.33
CA ASP A 25 20.20 7.66 -13.68
C ASP A 25 19.50 6.79 -14.73
N ILE A 26 18.40 7.29 -15.27
CA ILE A 26 17.59 6.60 -16.27
C ILE A 26 18.36 6.41 -17.60
N ASN A 27 19.33 7.29 -17.89
CA ASN A 27 20.16 7.16 -19.10
C ASN A 27 21.19 6.05 -18.97
N SER A 28 21.51 5.62 -17.74
CA SER A 28 22.40 4.47 -17.50
C SER A 28 21.75 3.12 -17.84
N LEU A 29 20.43 3.08 -18.04
CA LEU A 29 19.71 1.85 -18.41
C LEU A 29 19.97 1.52 -19.87
N SER A 30 20.60 0.38 -20.10
CA SER A 30 20.72 -0.22 -21.44
C SER A 30 19.35 -0.71 -21.95
N THR A 31 19.23 -1.00 -23.25
CA THR A 31 18.02 -1.66 -23.80
C THR A 31 17.68 -2.95 -23.05
N THR A 32 18.70 -3.71 -22.66
CA THR A 32 18.57 -4.92 -21.83
C THR A 32 18.16 -4.58 -20.39
N GLY A 33 18.65 -3.46 -19.84
CA GLY A 33 18.26 -2.94 -18.53
C GLY A 33 16.78 -2.59 -18.44
N TYR A 34 16.21 -1.95 -19.46
CA TYR A 34 14.75 -1.71 -19.53
C TYR A 34 13.94 -3.00 -19.60
N LEU A 35 14.41 -4.00 -20.34
CA LEU A 35 13.77 -5.30 -20.43
C LEU A 35 13.79 -6.04 -19.09
N THR A 36 14.93 -5.96 -18.39
CA THR A 36 15.11 -6.52 -17.05
C THR A 36 14.19 -5.82 -16.05
N LEU A 37 14.11 -4.49 -16.10
CA LEU A 37 13.21 -3.69 -15.27
C LEU A 37 11.74 -4.12 -15.49
N LEU A 38 11.30 -4.21 -16.74
CA LEU A 38 9.94 -4.63 -17.08
C LEU A 38 9.62 -6.03 -16.52
N LEU A 39 10.54 -6.97 -16.70
CA LEU A 39 10.40 -8.34 -16.21
C LEU A 39 10.33 -8.37 -14.69
N VAL A 40 11.26 -7.70 -14.00
CA VAL A 40 11.31 -7.64 -12.54
C VAL A 40 10.05 -7.00 -11.97
N VAL A 41 9.59 -5.88 -12.55
CA VAL A 41 8.34 -5.22 -12.13
C VAL A 41 7.15 -6.17 -12.29
N THR A 42 7.02 -6.80 -13.46
CA THR A 42 5.89 -7.69 -13.74
C THR A 42 5.87 -8.89 -12.80
N VAL A 43 7.01 -9.56 -12.62
CA VAL A 43 7.14 -10.70 -11.71
C VAL A 43 6.94 -10.28 -10.26
N ALA A 44 7.47 -9.12 -9.84
CA ALA A 44 7.29 -8.62 -8.48
C ALA A 44 5.82 -8.30 -8.18
N VAL A 45 5.13 -7.62 -9.09
CA VAL A 45 3.71 -7.25 -8.92
C VAL A 45 2.85 -8.51 -8.87
N ILE A 46 2.98 -9.41 -9.85
CA ILE A 46 2.19 -10.64 -9.89
C ILE A 46 2.50 -11.50 -8.67
N GLY A 47 3.78 -11.80 -8.43
CA GLY A 47 4.21 -12.68 -7.35
C GLY A 47 3.78 -12.19 -5.97
N LYS A 48 3.96 -10.90 -5.66
CA LYS A 48 3.52 -10.34 -4.37
C LYS A 48 2.00 -10.27 -4.27
N PHE A 49 1.32 -9.83 -5.33
CA PHE A 49 -0.13 -9.71 -5.32
C PHE A 49 -0.79 -11.07 -5.16
N THR A 50 -0.43 -12.07 -5.98
CA THR A 50 -1.00 -13.41 -5.88
C THR A 50 -0.56 -14.11 -4.60
N GLY A 51 0.70 -13.93 -4.20
CA GLY A 51 1.27 -14.52 -2.98
C GLY A 51 0.57 -14.05 -1.70
N ALA A 52 -0.03 -12.86 -1.70
CA ALA A 52 -0.78 -12.35 -0.55
C ALA A 52 -2.31 -12.49 -0.72
N ALA A 53 -2.84 -12.26 -1.92
CA ALA A 53 -4.28 -12.30 -2.18
C ALA A 53 -4.84 -13.73 -2.15
N LEU A 54 -4.10 -14.73 -2.66
CA LEU A 54 -4.54 -16.14 -2.63
C LEU A 54 -4.69 -16.68 -1.20
N PRO A 55 -3.68 -16.60 -0.30
CA PRO A 55 -3.85 -17.08 1.06
C PRO A 55 -4.90 -16.27 1.84
N ALA A 56 -5.00 -14.95 1.63
CA ALA A 56 -6.07 -14.15 2.23
C ALA A 56 -7.45 -14.66 1.82
N ARG A 57 -7.62 -15.04 0.55
CA ARG A 57 -8.87 -15.64 0.05
C ARG A 57 -9.13 -17.02 0.65
N LEU A 58 -8.10 -17.84 0.80
CA LEU A 58 -8.19 -19.17 1.43
C LEU A 58 -8.56 -19.09 2.91
N TRP A 59 -8.19 -18.00 3.59
CA TRP A 59 -8.59 -17.70 4.98
C TRP A 59 -9.99 -17.09 5.12
N GLY A 60 -10.78 -17.06 4.03
CA GLY A 60 -12.19 -16.66 4.07
C GLY A 60 -12.44 -15.18 3.82
N MET A 61 -11.42 -14.40 3.48
CA MET A 61 -11.58 -12.99 3.14
C MET A 61 -12.32 -12.83 1.80
N GLY A 62 -13.16 -11.79 1.66
CA GLY A 62 -13.89 -11.53 0.41
C GLY A 62 -12.96 -11.19 -0.75
N TRP A 63 -13.37 -11.40 -2.01
CA TRP A 63 -12.52 -11.13 -3.18
C TRP A 63 -11.97 -9.69 -3.24
N LYS A 64 -12.79 -8.71 -2.85
CA LYS A 64 -12.39 -7.29 -2.80
C LYS A 64 -11.35 -7.04 -1.70
N GLU A 65 -11.59 -7.59 -0.52
CA GLU A 65 -10.70 -7.45 0.64
C GLU A 65 -9.36 -8.18 0.42
N ALA A 66 -9.40 -9.41 -0.11
CA ALA A 66 -8.20 -10.21 -0.40
C ALA A 66 -7.33 -9.54 -1.47
N GLY A 67 -7.94 -8.98 -2.52
CA GLY A 67 -7.19 -8.24 -3.52
C GLY A 67 -6.73 -6.86 -3.02
N ALA A 68 -7.48 -6.18 -2.15
CA ALA A 68 -7.00 -4.95 -1.49
C ALA A 68 -5.77 -5.26 -0.60
N PHE A 69 -5.79 -6.39 0.12
CA PHE A 69 -4.65 -6.87 0.88
C PHE A 69 -3.44 -7.16 -0.02
N GLY A 70 -3.66 -7.83 -1.17
CA GLY A 70 -2.63 -8.03 -2.18
C GLY A 70 -2.06 -6.72 -2.76
N ALA A 71 -2.91 -5.70 -2.95
CA ALA A 71 -2.48 -4.38 -3.41
C ALA A 71 -1.61 -3.66 -2.38
N LEU A 72 -1.92 -3.78 -1.08
CA LEU A 72 -1.12 -3.21 0.00
C LEU A 72 0.30 -3.78 0.06
N MET A 73 0.48 -5.06 -0.28
CA MET A 73 1.80 -5.68 -0.27
C MET A 73 2.76 -5.13 -1.33
N ASN A 74 2.24 -4.44 -2.34
CA ASN A 74 3.06 -3.76 -3.36
C ASN A 74 3.55 -2.37 -2.92
N THR A 75 3.10 -1.87 -1.76
CA THR A 75 3.62 -0.62 -1.21
C THR A 75 5.08 -0.80 -0.83
N ARG A 76 5.96 -0.06 -1.51
CA ARG A 76 7.38 0.04 -1.16
C ARG A 76 7.61 1.38 -0.46
N GLY A 77 8.43 1.34 0.58
CA GLY A 77 8.63 2.47 1.49
C GLY A 77 10.04 3.04 1.44
N LEU A 78 10.26 4.02 2.31
CA LEU A 78 11.57 4.61 2.55
C LEU A 78 12.63 3.57 2.90
N THR A 79 12.28 2.57 3.71
CA THR A 79 13.23 1.57 4.22
C THR A 79 13.93 0.80 3.10
N GLU A 80 13.21 0.48 2.03
CA GLU A 80 13.77 -0.19 0.86
C GLU A 80 14.74 0.70 0.11
N LEU A 81 14.37 1.96 -0.13
CA LEU A 81 15.27 2.92 -0.76
C LEU A 81 16.55 3.14 0.06
N VAL A 82 16.44 3.14 1.40
CA VAL A 82 17.60 3.27 2.30
C VAL A 82 18.50 2.04 2.16
N ILE A 83 17.94 0.84 2.19
CA ILE A 83 18.70 -0.40 2.02
C ILE A 83 19.38 -0.44 0.64
N LEU A 84 18.69 0.03 -0.40
CA LEU A 84 19.26 0.17 -1.74
C LEU A 84 20.42 1.18 -1.78
N GLY A 85 20.26 2.33 -1.13
CA GLY A 85 21.32 3.32 -1.00
C GLY A 85 22.57 2.72 -0.35
N ILE A 86 22.39 2.08 0.81
CA ILE A 86 23.48 1.40 1.53
C ILE A 86 24.11 0.30 0.66
N GLY A 87 23.30 -0.51 -0.03
CA GLY A 87 23.81 -1.55 -0.92
C GLY A 87 24.67 -1.01 -2.06
N ARG A 88 24.30 0.15 -2.61
CA ARG A 88 25.09 0.83 -3.66
C ARG A 88 26.39 1.41 -3.09
N GLU A 89 26.34 2.01 -1.91
CA GLU A 89 27.52 2.55 -1.22
C GLU A 89 28.55 1.46 -0.88
N LEU A 90 28.06 0.27 -0.51
CA LEU A 90 28.90 -0.91 -0.26
C LEU A 90 29.41 -1.58 -1.54
N GLY A 91 29.02 -1.10 -2.72
CA GLY A 91 29.39 -1.69 -4.01
C GLY A 91 28.72 -3.04 -4.30
N LEU A 92 27.69 -3.42 -3.55
CA LEU A 92 26.95 -4.68 -3.76
C LEU A 92 26.05 -4.62 -5.00
N ILE A 93 25.54 -3.43 -5.32
CA ILE A 93 24.69 -3.20 -6.50
C ILE A 93 25.23 -2.04 -7.35
N GLY A 94 25.26 -2.26 -8.66
CA GLY A 94 25.71 -1.25 -9.62
C GLY A 94 24.68 -0.13 -9.85
N PRO A 95 25.07 0.97 -10.54
CA PRO A 95 24.20 2.11 -10.82
C PRO A 95 22.95 1.74 -11.62
N GLU A 96 23.09 0.84 -12.59
CA GLU A 96 21.98 0.37 -13.44
C GLU A 96 20.94 -0.40 -12.60
N LEU A 97 21.41 -1.31 -11.73
CA LEU A 97 20.54 -2.11 -10.86
C LEU A 97 19.88 -1.25 -9.77
N PHE A 98 20.60 -0.30 -9.19
CA PHE A 98 20.03 0.67 -8.25
C PHE A 98 18.89 1.47 -8.91
N THR A 99 19.14 1.99 -10.11
CA THR A 99 18.15 2.73 -10.90
C THR A 99 16.93 1.87 -11.20
N ALA A 100 17.12 0.64 -11.70
CA ALA A 100 16.04 -0.27 -12.01
C ALA A 100 15.19 -0.61 -10.76
N MET A 101 15.83 -0.91 -9.63
CA MET A 101 15.14 -1.26 -8.40
C MET A 101 14.42 -0.06 -7.76
N ALA A 102 15.01 1.13 -7.80
CA ALA A 102 14.36 2.36 -7.35
C ALA A 102 13.13 2.70 -8.20
N LEU A 103 13.25 2.57 -9.53
CA LEU A 103 12.12 2.75 -10.45
C LEU A 103 11.04 1.69 -10.21
N MET A 104 11.41 0.43 -10.01
CA MET A 104 10.45 -0.62 -9.67
C MET A 104 9.67 -0.26 -8.41
N ALA A 105 10.36 0.13 -7.33
CA ALA A 105 9.71 0.51 -6.07
C ALA A 105 8.74 1.69 -6.24
N LEU A 106 9.12 2.71 -7.02
CA LEU A 106 8.26 3.85 -7.34
C LEU A 106 7.03 3.43 -8.16
N ILE A 107 7.23 2.66 -9.24
CA ILE A 107 6.17 2.21 -10.13
C ILE A 107 5.17 1.34 -9.37
N THR A 108 5.64 0.32 -8.63
CA THR A 108 4.73 -0.57 -7.90
C THR A 108 3.96 0.14 -6.80
N THR A 109 4.56 1.14 -6.16
CA THR A 109 3.88 1.96 -5.14
C THR A 109 2.86 2.90 -5.76
N ALA A 110 3.19 3.53 -6.89
CA ALA A 110 2.26 4.35 -7.64
C ALA A 110 1.05 3.51 -8.14
N MET A 111 1.27 2.24 -8.51
CA MET A 111 0.21 1.31 -8.90
C MET A 111 -0.68 0.86 -7.72
N ALA A 112 -0.15 0.80 -6.50
CA ALA A 112 -0.90 0.35 -5.33
C ALA A 112 -2.12 1.25 -5.03
N GLY A 113 -1.99 2.57 -5.21
CA GLY A 113 -3.08 3.54 -4.97
C GLY A 113 -4.32 3.31 -5.84
N PRO A 114 -4.20 3.30 -7.18
CA PRO A 114 -5.29 2.97 -8.10
C PRO A 114 -5.88 1.59 -7.86
N LEU A 115 -5.02 0.59 -7.60
CA LEU A 115 -5.46 -0.79 -7.35
C LEU A 115 -6.31 -0.88 -6.07
N LEU A 116 -5.87 -0.20 -5.01
CA LEU A 116 -6.66 -0.08 -3.78
C LEU A 116 -7.99 0.62 -3.98
N HIS A 117 -8.04 1.66 -4.81
CA HIS A 117 -9.29 2.37 -5.07
C HIS A 117 -10.30 1.47 -5.79
N LEU A 118 -9.83 0.69 -6.78
CA LEU A 118 -10.68 -0.24 -7.52
C LEU A 118 -11.16 -1.42 -6.66
N LEU A 119 -10.34 -1.89 -5.73
CA LEU A 119 -10.63 -3.05 -4.88
C LEU A 119 -11.26 -2.69 -3.53
N ARG A 120 -11.51 -1.41 -3.26
CA ARG A 120 -12.08 -0.94 -1.99
C ARG A 120 -13.46 -1.58 -1.75
N PRO A 121 -13.67 -2.30 -0.64
CA PRO A 121 -14.99 -2.73 -0.24
C PRO A 121 -15.88 -1.51 0.01
N ALA A 122 -17.17 -1.62 -0.33
CA ALA A 122 -18.12 -0.56 0.01
C ALA A 122 -18.12 -0.36 1.54
N PRO A 123 -18.11 0.88 2.05
CA PRO A 123 -18.14 1.11 3.48
C PRO A 123 -19.34 0.39 4.11
N PRO A 124 -19.20 -0.19 5.33
CA PRO A 124 -20.30 -0.80 6.03
C PRO A 124 -21.46 0.20 6.09
N ARG A 125 -22.64 -0.20 5.60
CA ARG A 125 -23.83 0.67 5.66
C ARG A 125 -24.09 1.00 7.14
N PRO A 126 -24.37 2.27 7.51
CA PRO A 126 -24.75 2.60 8.86
C PRO A 126 -25.93 1.71 9.23
N SER A 127 -25.75 0.85 10.23
CA SER A 127 -26.83 0.02 10.77
C SER A 127 -27.93 0.98 11.20
N ARG A 128 -29.06 0.93 10.50
CA ARG A 128 -30.27 1.68 10.84
C ARG A 128 -30.63 1.29 12.27
N GLN A 129 -30.22 2.12 13.23
CA GLN A 129 -30.55 1.99 14.64
C GLN A 129 -32.07 1.91 14.67
N LYS A 130 -32.58 0.70 14.88
CA LYS A 130 -34.01 0.43 14.96
C LYS A 130 -34.43 1.19 16.20
N ASN A 131 -34.95 2.40 16.01
CA ASN A 131 -35.65 3.17 17.03
C ASN A 131 -36.60 2.19 17.69
N SER A 132 -36.20 1.72 18.87
CA SER A 132 -37.07 1.16 19.88
C SER A 132 -38.02 2.27 20.26
N ARG A 133 -39.00 2.51 19.38
CA ARG A 133 -40.31 2.99 19.80
C ARG A 133 -40.81 1.90 20.73
N LEU A 134 -40.50 2.03 22.01
CA LEU A 134 -41.37 1.49 23.03
C LEU A 134 -42.76 2.01 22.65
N PRO A 135 -43.73 1.13 22.35
CA PRO A 135 -45.11 1.58 22.29
C PRO A 135 -45.40 2.17 23.67
N GLU A 136 -45.71 3.45 23.74
CA GLU A 136 -46.46 3.96 24.87
C GLU A 136 -47.80 3.22 24.84
N ASP A 137 -47.90 2.18 25.67
CA ASP A 137 -49.14 1.44 25.89
C ASP A 137 -50.11 2.33 26.68
N HIS A 138 -50.71 3.26 25.96
CA HIS A 138 -51.95 3.90 26.37
C HIS A 138 -53.11 2.93 26.09
N GLY A 139 -53.50 2.20 27.13
CA GLY A 139 -54.91 1.90 27.38
C GLY A 139 -55.27 0.43 27.59
N ARG A 140 -56.27 0.24 28.45
CA ARG A 140 -57.09 -0.98 28.62
C ARG A 140 -56.47 -2.13 29.42
N ARG A 141 -56.57 -2.03 30.74
CA ARG A 141 -56.83 -3.10 31.74
C ARG A 141 -56.80 -2.37 33.09
N SER A 142 -57.89 -1.82 33.62
CA SER A 142 -58.88 -2.57 34.39
C SER A 142 -60.06 -1.68 34.81
N GLN A 143 -60.82 -1.16 33.84
CA GLN A 143 -62.27 -0.96 34.01
C GLN A 143 -62.99 -2.27 33.66
N VAL A 144 -62.64 -3.37 34.32
CA VAL A 144 -63.44 -4.59 34.48
C VAL A 144 -62.77 -5.32 35.64
N GLU A 145 -63.15 -4.98 36.87
CA GLU A 145 -63.28 -5.83 38.06
C GLU A 145 -63.73 -4.99 39.25
#